data_AF-A0A660VN59-F1
#
_entry.id   AF-A0A660VN59-F1
#
_cell.length_a   1.000
_cell.length_b   1.000
_cell.length_c   1.000
_cell.angle_alpha   90.00
_cell.angle_beta   90.00
_cell.angle_gamma   90.00
#
_symmetry.space_group_name_H-M   'P 1'
#
loop_
_entity.id
_entity.type
_entity.pdbx_description
1 polymer ?
#
loop_
_entity_poly.entity_id
_entity_poly.type
_entity_poly.pdbx_seq_one_letter_code
_entity_poly.pdbx_strand_id
1 'polypeptide(L)'
;MWQGADVWVHSLLCGVACVAVSLMGARCLSSAPGSSIASRGLAGRLGSGFTMGSGIISVELLLMGYAGVPFSRGLALAALFVPVALMSLSQRVLRRRRKHGQSRLPTGRVIKRDSDRNPRGWNITAWVVATLLAGYVLMLALVTVSYGASFPDAHNIWLLKARAFFVDSGFDGDYFRSWPDCHDRRSYPPGVSLFATWIYLLIGDADSQAVKLLWIGFLLATAGWVRDSVRRWSTRSLALVAGVLTLLSPMGMVLSMWGAADLALAAYGMAAVALTLDWVARRHPRGIPWQVGIFLGFAALTKGEGAVMLVSVPCSMLLAAWVMARRAATASRDEPRPRQLLPLARQIGVACAAPMALVASWHAFLAHRAVVLVPVMPGTSERSGRLSQRLAVIADAAIEQFFLPSWMYVWPLSLAACCCLLVLPRYRRQLSAGWLPLVCFWVVAAQLGAYAMVYLLFRGDLVYLLETTAGRIPFHVWPIALCGLMLALSGPRDAGDKPGALAPDHDTRSDTRSDSNAQRT
;
A
#
# COMPACT_ATOMS: atom_id res chain seq x y z
N MET A 1 24.60 11.05 29.59
CA MET A 1 25.57 11.34 28.52
C MET A 1 26.39 10.11 28.05
N TRP A 2 25.95 8.87 28.32
CA TRP A 2 26.48 7.63 27.70
C TRP A 2 25.34 6.61 27.48
N GLN A 3 24.21 7.03 26.88
CA GLN A 3 23.21 6.08 26.32
C GLN A 3 23.59 5.59 24.91
N GLY A 4 24.82 5.86 24.47
CA GLY A 4 25.20 5.71 23.06
C GLY A 4 25.29 4.26 22.59
N ALA A 5 25.87 3.36 23.38
CA ALA A 5 26.14 1.99 22.92
C ALA A 5 24.86 1.17 22.71
N ASP A 6 23.91 1.26 23.63
CA ASP A 6 22.68 0.45 23.61
C ASP A 6 21.78 0.84 22.44
N VAL A 7 21.61 2.14 22.16
CA VAL A 7 20.80 2.63 21.03
C VAL A 7 21.29 2.07 19.69
N TRP A 8 22.60 1.92 19.50
CA TRP A 8 23.16 1.36 18.27
C TRP A 8 22.93 -0.15 18.16
N VAL A 9 23.02 -0.88 19.27
CA VAL A 9 22.68 -2.32 19.31
C VAL A 9 21.19 -2.52 19.03
N HIS A 10 20.32 -1.73 19.67
CA HIS A 10 18.88 -1.75 19.44
C HIS A 10 18.53 -1.40 17.99
N SER A 11 19.22 -0.41 17.42
CA SER A 11 19.06 0.00 16.01
C SER A 11 19.45 -1.12 15.04
N LEU A 12 20.56 -1.83 15.32
CA LEU A 12 20.97 -3.00 14.53
C LEU A 12 19.93 -4.12 14.60
N LEU A 13 19.42 -4.44 15.80
CA LEU A 13 18.37 -5.43 16.00
C LEU A 13 17.08 -5.05 15.25
N CYS A 14 16.66 -3.78 15.32
CA CYS A 14 15.52 -3.28 14.56
C CYS A 14 15.75 -3.41 13.05
N GLY A 15 16.95 -3.10 12.55
CA GLY A 15 17.32 -3.26 11.14
C GLY A 15 17.23 -4.72 10.68
N VAL A 16 17.77 -5.65 11.46
CA VAL A 16 17.68 -7.11 11.20
C VAL A 16 16.22 -7.57 11.21
N ALA A 17 15.42 -7.10 12.17
CA ALA A 17 14.00 -7.39 12.27
C ALA A 17 13.25 -6.92 11.00
N CYS A 18 13.48 -5.68 10.53
CA CYS A 18 12.89 -5.16 9.29
C CYS A 18 13.22 -6.05 8.07
N VAL A 19 14.44 -6.56 7.97
CA VAL A 19 14.82 -7.50 6.90
C VAL A 19 14.09 -8.83 7.04
N ALA A 20 14.02 -9.40 8.25
CA ALA A 20 13.30 -10.65 8.50
C ALA A 20 11.82 -10.54 8.14
N VAL A 21 11.17 -9.44 8.54
CA VAL A 21 9.78 -9.10 8.18
C VAL A 21 9.60 -9.02 6.67
N SER A 22 10.56 -8.39 5.98
CA SER A 22 10.55 -8.29 4.52
C SER A 22 10.60 -9.66 3.84
N LEU A 23 11.48 -10.55 4.32
CA LEU A 23 11.61 -11.90 3.78
C LEU A 23 10.37 -12.75 4.06
N MET A 24 9.83 -12.68 5.28
CA MET A 24 8.59 -13.35 5.67
C MET A 24 7.43 -12.91 4.78
N GLY A 25 7.17 -11.60 4.68
CA GLY A 25 6.07 -11.09 3.89
C GLY A 25 6.25 -11.39 2.40
N ALA A 26 7.48 -11.34 1.86
CA ALA A 26 7.75 -11.72 0.47
C ALA A 26 7.43 -13.19 0.21
N ARG A 27 7.70 -14.07 1.19
CA ARG A 27 7.34 -15.49 1.11
C ARG A 27 5.83 -15.71 1.13
N CYS A 28 5.11 -15.06 2.04
CA CYS A 28 3.64 -15.09 2.11
C CYS A 28 3.02 -14.61 0.79
N LEU A 29 3.49 -13.47 0.29
CA LEU A 29 3.06 -12.90 -0.97
C LEU A 29 3.35 -13.77 -2.19
N SER A 30 4.57 -14.33 -2.29
CA SER A 30 4.92 -15.26 -3.37
C SER A 30 4.03 -16.50 -3.38
N SER A 31 3.45 -16.81 -2.21
CA SER A 31 2.61 -17.97 -2.02
C SER A 31 1.14 -17.74 -2.39
N ALA A 32 0.71 -16.47 -2.49
CA ALA A 32 -0.64 -16.09 -2.79
C ALA A 32 -1.04 -16.43 -4.24
N PRO A 33 -2.27 -16.91 -4.49
CA PRO A 33 -2.77 -17.17 -5.84
C PRO A 33 -2.71 -15.92 -6.72
N GLY A 34 -2.11 -16.06 -7.92
CA GLY A 34 -2.01 -14.95 -8.88
C GLY A 34 -0.98 -13.87 -8.50
N SER A 35 -0.11 -14.13 -7.52
CA SER A 35 0.91 -13.16 -7.12
C SER A 35 1.85 -12.82 -8.29
N SER A 36 2.06 -11.52 -8.49
CA SER A 36 3.01 -11.00 -9.48
C SER A 36 4.41 -10.80 -8.91
N ILE A 37 4.68 -11.37 -7.73
CA ILE A 37 5.79 -10.96 -6.88
C ILE A 37 7.08 -11.67 -7.23
N ALA A 38 7.00 -12.93 -7.67
CA ALA A 38 8.14 -13.63 -8.24
C ALA A 38 8.72 -12.93 -9.48
N SER A 39 7.89 -12.18 -10.24
CA SER A 39 8.34 -11.38 -11.38
C SER A 39 8.91 -10.00 -11.02
N ARG A 40 8.99 -9.65 -9.74
CA ARG A 40 9.48 -8.34 -9.29
C ARG A 40 10.99 -8.31 -9.12
N GLY A 41 11.56 -7.12 -9.33
CA GLY A 41 12.95 -6.86 -8.96
C GLY A 41 13.19 -7.01 -7.45
N LEU A 42 14.45 -7.09 -7.02
CA LEU A 42 14.81 -7.25 -5.60
C LEU A 42 14.14 -6.19 -4.71
N ALA A 43 14.26 -4.90 -5.07
CA ALA A 43 13.65 -3.80 -4.31
C ALA A 43 12.11 -3.92 -4.23
N GLY A 44 11.45 -4.31 -5.33
CA GLY A 44 10.01 -4.53 -5.34
C GLY A 44 9.59 -5.73 -4.47
N ARG A 45 10.41 -6.79 -4.43
CA ARG A 45 10.19 -7.97 -3.57
C ARG A 45 10.39 -7.63 -2.09
N LEU A 46 11.47 -6.93 -1.74
CA LEU A 46 11.74 -6.52 -0.37
C LEU A 46 10.71 -5.50 0.11
N GLY A 47 10.38 -4.48 -0.69
CA GLY A 47 9.38 -3.48 -0.33
C GLY A 47 7.97 -4.06 -0.17
N SER A 48 7.52 -4.88 -1.13
CA SER A 48 6.24 -5.59 -0.99
C SER A 48 6.23 -6.55 0.19
N GLY A 49 7.34 -7.26 0.39
CA GLY A 49 7.54 -8.14 1.52
C GLY A 49 7.47 -7.40 2.85
N PHE A 50 8.13 -6.25 2.99
CA PHE A 50 8.09 -5.43 4.19
C PHE A 50 6.66 -5.02 4.51
N THR A 51 5.95 -4.43 3.54
CA THR A 51 4.54 -4.02 3.74
C THR A 51 3.65 -5.20 4.11
N MET A 52 3.74 -6.35 3.44
CA MET A 52 2.92 -7.50 3.84
C MET A 52 3.30 -8.01 5.23
N GLY A 53 4.60 -8.09 5.51
CA GLY A 53 5.10 -8.64 6.77
C GLY A 53 4.71 -7.77 7.96
N SER A 54 4.87 -6.44 7.86
CA SER A 54 4.48 -5.52 8.93
C SER A 54 2.99 -5.61 9.22
N GLY A 55 2.16 -5.65 8.16
CA GLY A 55 0.71 -5.78 8.33
C GLY A 55 0.28 -7.12 8.94
N ILE A 56 0.92 -8.23 8.56
CA ILE A 56 0.66 -9.55 9.16
C ILE A 56 0.99 -9.51 10.65
N ILE A 57 2.17 -9.01 11.04
CA ILE A 57 2.58 -8.94 12.45
C ILE A 57 1.61 -8.08 13.26
N SER A 58 1.19 -6.92 12.73
CA SER A 58 0.19 -6.08 13.37
C SER A 58 -1.12 -6.84 13.59
N VAL A 59 -1.60 -7.59 12.60
CA VAL A 59 -2.84 -8.38 12.72
C VAL A 59 -2.67 -9.55 13.70
N GLU A 60 -1.52 -10.23 13.72
CA GLU A 60 -1.27 -11.32 14.68
C GLU A 60 -1.27 -10.82 16.12
N LEU A 61 -0.56 -9.73 16.42
CA LEU A 61 -0.58 -9.13 17.75
C LEU A 61 -1.95 -8.59 18.12
N LEU A 62 -2.69 -8.03 17.16
CA LEU A 62 -4.08 -7.63 17.36
C LEU A 62 -4.93 -8.84 17.81
N LEU A 63 -4.85 -9.97 17.09
CA LEU A 63 -5.58 -11.19 17.41
C LEU A 63 -5.14 -11.81 18.75
N MET A 64 -3.84 -11.81 19.06
CA MET A 64 -3.33 -12.25 20.38
C MET A 64 -3.89 -11.37 21.50
N GLY A 65 -3.91 -10.05 21.30
CA GLY A 65 -4.46 -9.10 22.27
C GLY A 65 -5.96 -9.30 22.48
N TYR A 66 -6.73 -9.62 21.43
CA TYR A 66 -8.14 -10.03 21.58
C TYR A 66 -8.31 -11.32 22.36
N ALA A 67 -7.43 -12.28 22.13
CA ALA A 67 -7.47 -13.57 22.78
C ALA A 67 -6.96 -13.54 24.23
N GLY A 68 -6.55 -12.37 24.75
CA GLY A 68 -5.95 -12.23 26.07
C GLY A 68 -4.60 -12.93 26.20
N VAL A 69 -3.92 -13.22 25.08
CA VAL A 69 -2.62 -13.88 25.08
C VAL A 69 -1.54 -12.83 25.38
N PRO A 70 -0.77 -12.97 26.48
CA PRO A 70 0.24 -12.00 26.83
C PRO A 70 1.33 -11.91 25.77
N PHE A 71 1.66 -10.70 25.36
CA PHE A 71 2.75 -10.43 24.44
C PHE A 71 4.08 -10.80 25.08
N SER A 72 4.87 -11.63 24.38
CA SER A 72 6.17 -12.08 24.86
C SER A 72 7.16 -12.16 23.71
N ARG A 73 8.47 -12.15 24.05
CA ARG A 73 9.55 -12.30 23.06
C ARG A 73 9.45 -13.61 22.28
N GLY A 74 9.08 -14.70 22.94
CA GLY A 74 8.89 -16.01 22.30
C GLY A 74 7.78 -15.97 21.24
N LEU A 75 6.64 -15.33 21.55
CA LEU A 75 5.54 -15.15 20.60
C LEU A 75 5.91 -14.18 19.48
N ALA A 76 6.66 -13.11 19.77
CA ALA A 76 7.16 -12.19 18.75
C ALA A 76 8.06 -12.90 17.74
N LEU A 77 8.93 -13.81 18.18
CA LEU A 77 9.72 -14.66 17.28
C LEU A 77 8.83 -15.65 16.51
N ALA A 78 7.86 -16.28 17.18
CA ALA A 78 6.93 -17.21 16.53
C ALA A 78 6.11 -16.55 15.41
N ALA A 79 5.71 -15.27 15.58
CA ALA A 79 5.01 -14.47 14.58
C ALA A 79 5.76 -14.37 13.23
N LEU A 80 7.09 -14.54 13.20
CA LEU A 80 7.84 -14.60 11.94
C LEU A 80 7.67 -15.93 11.18
N PHE A 81 7.49 -17.03 11.91
CA PHE A 81 7.54 -18.38 11.34
C PHE A 81 6.15 -18.98 11.11
N VAL A 82 5.18 -18.66 11.97
CA VAL A 82 3.82 -19.20 11.90
C VAL A 82 3.14 -18.89 10.56
N PRO A 83 3.10 -17.64 10.05
CA PRO A 83 2.53 -17.33 8.73
C PRO A 83 3.17 -18.13 7.60
N VAL A 84 4.50 -18.25 7.63
CA VAL A 84 5.27 -18.95 6.60
C VAL A 84 4.98 -20.44 6.62
N ALA A 85 4.89 -21.04 7.81
CA ALA A 85 4.55 -22.44 7.99
C ALA A 85 3.13 -22.75 7.51
N LEU A 86 2.14 -21.93 7.93
CA LEU A 86 0.74 -22.08 7.52
C LEU A 86 0.56 -21.92 6.01
N MET A 87 1.22 -20.92 5.40
CA MET A 87 1.18 -20.73 3.94
C MET A 87 1.87 -21.88 3.20
N SER A 88 3.00 -22.37 3.71
CA SER A 88 3.69 -23.51 3.10
C SER A 88 2.85 -24.79 3.19
N LEU A 89 2.14 -25.00 4.30
CA LEU A 89 1.23 -26.13 4.48
C LEU A 89 0.01 -26.02 3.56
N SER A 90 -0.66 -24.86 3.51
CA SER A 90 -1.83 -24.64 2.64
C SER A 90 -1.48 -24.85 1.17
N GLN A 91 -0.30 -24.40 0.74
CA GLN A 91 0.21 -24.67 -0.60
C GLN A 91 0.45 -26.16 -0.88
N ARG A 92 1.02 -26.90 0.07
CA ARG A 92 1.23 -28.36 -0.08
C ARG A 92 -0.13 -29.06 -0.24
N VAL A 93 -1.13 -28.70 0.57
CA VAL A 93 -2.49 -29.24 0.47
C VAL A 93 -3.13 -28.92 -0.88
N LEU A 94 -3.06 -27.66 -1.33
CA LEU A 94 -3.60 -27.24 -2.63
C LEU A 94 -2.90 -27.94 -3.80
N ARG A 95 -1.57 -28.13 -3.73
CA ARG A 95 -0.79 -28.85 -4.76
C ARG A 95 -1.19 -30.32 -4.84
N ARG A 96 -1.42 -30.99 -3.70
CA ARG A 96 -1.89 -32.38 -3.66
C ARG A 96 -3.27 -32.51 -4.31
N ARG A 97 -4.22 -31.61 -4.00
CA ARG A 97 -5.55 -31.59 -4.62
C ARG A 97 -5.49 -31.37 -6.14
N ARG A 98 -4.63 -30.47 -6.62
CA ARG A 98 -4.45 -30.24 -8.06
C ARG A 98 -3.88 -31.45 -8.80
N LYS A 99 -2.94 -32.19 -8.19
CA LYS A 99 -2.39 -33.43 -8.79
C LYS A 99 -3.45 -34.51 -9.00
N HIS A 100 -4.55 -34.52 -8.24
CA HIS A 100 -5.64 -35.49 -8.39
C HIS A 100 -6.77 -35.05 -9.33
N GLY A 101 -6.90 -33.76 -9.63
CA GLY A 101 -8.06 -33.24 -10.36
C GLY A 101 -7.78 -32.51 -11.67
N GLN A 102 -6.52 -32.35 -12.10
CA GLN A 102 -6.19 -31.59 -13.31
C GLN A 102 -5.37 -32.39 -14.30
N SER A 103 -6.05 -32.78 -15.38
CA SER A 103 -5.49 -32.76 -16.73
C SER A 103 -4.66 -31.49 -16.90
N ARG A 104 -3.45 -31.63 -17.46
CA ARG A 104 -2.47 -30.55 -17.60
C ARG A 104 -3.07 -29.39 -18.40
N LEU A 105 -3.71 -28.43 -17.74
CA LEU A 105 -3.99 -27.15 -18.35
C LEU A 105 -2.63 -26.56 -18.75
N PRO A 106 -2.47 -26.09 -20.01
CA PRO A 106 -1.22 -25.50 -20.47
C PRO A 106 -0.86 -24.41 -19.47
N THR A 107 0.22 -24.62 -18.74
CA THR A 107 0.78 -23.57 -17.90
C THR A 107 1.30 -22.55 -18.88
N GLY A 108 0.48 -21.53 -19.17
CA GLY A 108 0.81 -20.45 -20.09
C GLY A 108 2.25 -20.04 -19.81
N ARG A 109 3.10 -20.29 -20.80
CA ARG A 109 4.55 -20.16 -20.72
C ARG A 109 4.82 -18.79 -20.09
N VAL A 110 5.33 -18.77 -18.86
CA VAL A 110 5.77 -17.50 -18.26
C VAL A 110 6.93 -17.07 -19.13
N ILE A 111 6.65 -16.15 -20.07
CA ILE A 111 7.67 -15.56 -20.95
C ILE A 111 8.65 -14.90 -20.00
N LYS A 112 9.77 -15.60 -19.72
CA LYS A 112 10.91 -15.00 -19.05
C LYS A 112 11.37 -13.90 -19.99
N ARG A 113 11.11 -12.65 -19.59
CA ARG A 113 11.50 -11.47 -20.35
C ARG A 113 13.03 -11.54 -20.50
N ASP A 114 13.52 -11.80 -21.72
CA ASP A 114 14.95 -11.97 -22.00
C ASP A 114 15.78 -10.73 -21.62
N SER A 115 15.13 -9.58 -21.39
CA SER A 115 15.80 -8.37 -20.91
C SER A 115 16.54 -8.54 -19.58
N ASP A 116 16.18 -9.52 -18.73
CA ASP A 116 16.87 -9.76 -17.45
C ASP A 116 18.11 -10.69 -17.57
N ARG A 117 18.48 -11.18 -18.76
CA ARG A 117 19.58 -12.15 -18.94
C ARG A 117 21.00 -11.58 -19.02
N ASN A 118 21.19 -10.27 -19.01
CA ASN A 118 22.55 -9.70 -18.94
C ASN A 118 22.75 -8.79 -17.71
N PRO A 119 22.94 -9.37 -16.50
CA PRO A 119 23.31 -8.60 -15.31
C PRO A 119 24.71 -7.98 -15.40
N ARG A 120 25.52 -8.32 -16.42
CA ARG A 120 26.90 -7.81 -16.59
C ARG A 120 27.01 -6.37 -17.09
N GLY A 121 25.89 -5.71 -17.38
CA GLY A 121 25.86 -4.33 -17.90
C GLY A 121 25.60 -3.23 -16.86
N TRP A 122 25.84 -3.46 -15.57
CA TRP A 122 25.81 -2.34 -14.61
C TRP A 122 26.98 -1.43 -14.93
N ASN A 123 26.71 -0.36 -15.69
CA ASN A 123 27.69 0.68 -15.91
C ASN A 123 28.09 1.29 -14.56
N ILE A 124 29.29 1.88 -14.52
CA ILE A 124 29.81 2.55 -13.32
C ILE A 124 28.81 3.56 -12.76
N THR A 125 28.02 4.22 -13.62
CA THR A 125 26.94 5.14 -13.24
C THR A 125 25.88 4.49 -12.36
N ALA A 126 25.43 3.27 -12.68
CA ALA A 126 24.44 2.55 -11.87
C ALA A 126 24.99 2.21 -10.48
N TRP A 127 26.27 1.85 -10.38
CA TRP A 127 26.95 1.61 -9.10
C TRP A 127 27.12 2.88 -8.28
N VAL A 128 27.52 3.99 -8.91
CA VAL A 128 27.62 5.30 -8.24
C VAL A 128 26.25 5.73 -7.71
N VAL A 129 25.19 5.67 -8.53
CA VAL A 129 23.83 6.02 -8.08
C VAL A 129 23.36 5.11 -6.95
N ALA A 130 23.60 3.80 -7.03
CA ALA A 130 23.22 2.87 -5.97
C ALA A 130 23.98 3.14 -4.66
N THR A 131 25.27 3.48 -4.74
CA THR A 131 26.12 3.81 -3.58
C THR A 131 25.69 5.11 -2.93
N LEU A 132 25.46 6.16 -3.73
CA LEU A 132 24.94 7.44 -3.23
C LEU A 132 23.58 7.28 -2.57
N LEU A 133 22.70 6.46 -3.16
CA LEU A 133 21.38 6.18 -2.60
C LEU A 133 21.47 5.39 -1.29
N ALA A 134 22.38 4.41 -1.20
CA ALA A 134 22.64 3.66 0.03
C ALA A 134 23.20 4.58 1.13
N GLY A 135 24.15 5.45 0.78
CA GLY A 135 24.69 6.47 1.69
C GLY A 135 23.62 7.45 2.17
N TYR A 136 22.74 7.90 1.28
CA TYR A 136 21.60 8.75 1.63
C TYR A 136 20.62 8.05 2.60
N VAL A 137 20.23 6.81 2.31
CA VAL A 137 19.33 6.03 3.18
C VAL A 137 19.97 5.79 4.55
N LEU A 138 21.28 5.49 4.59
CA LEU A 138 22.02 5.34 5.84
C LEU A 138 22.03 6.66 6.63
N MET A 139 22.36 7.78 5.97
CA MET A 139 22.34 9.10 6.61
C MET A 139 20.95 9.44 7.16
N LEU A 140 19.89 9.21 6.38
CA LEU A 140 18.52 9.43 6.80
C LEU A 140 18.14 8.55 8.00
N ALA A 141 18.56 7.28 8.02
CA ALA A 141 18.37 6.38 9.16
C ALA A 141 19.09 6.88 10.42
N LEU A 142 20.35 7.31 10.30
CA LEU A 142 21.12 7.89 11.41
C LEU A 142 20.44 9.14 11.96
N VAL A 143 20.04 10.07 11.10
CA VAL A 143 19.29 11.29 11.50
C VAL A 143 17.97 10.91 12.19
N THR A 144 17.25 9.93 11.65
CA THR A 144 15.95 9.50 12.18
C THR A 144 16.07 8.93 13.60
N VAL A 145 17.09 8.09 13.86
CA VAL A 145 17.40 7.57 15.20
C VAL A 145 17.83 8.72 16.12
N SER A 146 18.75 9.57 15.66
CA SER A 146 19.31 10.66 16.46
C SER A 146 18.28 11.71 16.88
N TYR A 147 17.28 11.97 16.03
CA TYR A 147 16.20 12.92 16.30
C TYR A 147 15.20 12.41 17.35
N GLY A 148 15.17 11.09 17.59
CA GLY A 148 14.28 10.45 18.56
C GLY A 148 12.79 10.72 18.34
N ALA A 149 11.94 10.44 19.33
CA ALA A 149 10.50 10.66 19.28
C ALA A 149 10.12 12.12 19.62
N SER A 150 10.76 13.10 18.99
CA SER A 150 10.54 14.54 19.27
C SER A 150 9.31 15.11 18.56
N PHE A 151 8.74 14.42 17.56
CA PHE A 151 7.49 14.84 16.94
C PHE A 151 6.28 14.42 17.80
N PRO A 152 5.39 15.34 18.19
CA PRO A 152 4.29 15.06 19.12
C PRO A 152 3.40 13.89 18.71
N ASP A 153 3.00 13.76 17.43
CA ASP A 153 2.15 12.63 17.00
C ASP A 153 2.87 11.28 17.15
N ALA A 154 4.15 11.22 16.80
CA ALA A 154 4.92 10.00 16.91
C ALA A 154 5.03 9.55 18.36
N HIS A 155 5.33 10.48 19.25
CA HIS A 155 5.41 10.19 20.68
C HIS A 155 4.04 9.86 21.27
N ASN A 156 3.09 10.80 21.19
CA ASN A 156 1.85 10.77 21.96
C ASN A 156 0.85 9.75 21.42
N ILE A 157 0.80 9.52 20.10
CA ILE A 157 -0.22 8.67 19.49
C ILE A 157 0.34 7.27 19.24
N TRP A 158 1.46 7.18 18.54
CA TRP A 158 1.93 5.91 17.99
C TRP A 158 2.83 5.15 18.96
N LEU A 159 3.88 5.79 19.47
CA LEU A 159 4.90 5.16 20.30
C LEU A 159 4.46 5.03 21.76
N LEU A 160 3.66 5.96 22.30
CA LEU A 160 3.05 5.81 23.62
C LEU A 160 2.16 4.56 23.69
N LYS A 161 1.27 4.40 22.70
CA LYS A 161 0.42 3.21 22.58
C LYS A 161 1.25 1.92 22.41
N ALA A 162 2.32 1.97 21.63
CA ALA A 162 3.24 0.83 21.49
C ALA A 162 3.94 0.47 22.81
N ARG A 163 4.36 1.49 23.57
CA ARG A 163 4.99 1.30 24.88
C ARG A 163 4.02 0.74 25.90
N ALA A 164 2.77 1.22 25.90
CA ALA A 164 1.70 0.67 26.74
C ALA A 164 1.50 -0.82 26.45
N PHE A 165 1.32 -1.21 25.18
CA PHE A 165 1.21 -2.61 24.79
C PHE A 165 2.41 -3.48 25.22
N PHE A 166 3.62 -2.92 25.16
CA PHE A 166 4.84 -3.61 25.58
C PHE A 166 4.90 -3.79 27.10
N VAL A 167 4.67 -2.73 27.88
CA VAL A 167 4.72 -2.76 29.35
C VAL A 167 3.59 -3.63 29.91
N ASP A 168 2.39 -3.48 29.38
CA ASP A 168 1.20 -4.22 29.84
C ASP A 168 1.15 -5.65 29.26
N SER A 169 2.10 -5.99 28.37
CA SER A 169 2.15 -7.28 27.67
C SER A 169 0.83 -7.64 26.98
N GLY A 170 0.08 -6.69 26.44
CA GLY A 170 -1.22 -6.97 25.82
C GLY A 170 -2.18 -5.77 25.79
N PHE A 171 -3.48 -6.06 25.73
CA PHE A 171 -4.56 -5.06 25.69
C PHE A 171 -5.26 -4.86 27.03
N ASP A 172 -4.91 -5.66 28.04
CA ASP A 172 -5.63 -5.70 29.32
C ASP A 172 -5.20 -4.65 30.35
N GLY A 173 -4.17 -3.87 30.05
CA GLY A 173 -3.66 -2.83 30.94
C GLY A 173 -4.56 -1.59 31.07
N ASP A 174 -4.16 -0.71 31.99
CA ASP A 174 -4.94 0.47 32.38
C ASP A 174 -5.02 1.53 31.28
N TYR A 175 -4.12 1.50 30.30
CA TYR A 175 -4.04 2.48 29.22
C TYR A 175 -5.38 2.71 28.48
N PHE A 176 -6.16 1.64 28.24
CA PHE A 176 -7.48 1.75 27.61
C PHE A 176 -8.64 1.98 28.61
N ARG A 177 -8.41 1.80 29.92
CA ARG A 177 -9.45 1.84 30.96
C ARG A 177 -9.54 3.17 31.71
N SER A 178 -8.42 3.80 32.02
CA SER A 178 -8.36 4.88 33.02
C SER A 178 -8.13 6.28 32.46
N TRP A 179 -7.56 6.40 31.26
CA TRP A 179 -7.32 7.71 30.64
C TRP A 179 -8.55 8.14 29.80
N PRO A 180 -8.83 9.44 29.57
CA PRO A 180 -9.76 9.92 28.54
C PRO A 180 -9.10 9.98 27.15
N ASP A 181 -9.85 9.81 26.04
CA ASP A 181 -9.26 9.86 24.69
C ASP A 181 -8.98 11.32 24.35
N CYS A 182 -7.72 11.75 24.47
CA CYS A 182 -7.34 13.15 24.26
C CYS A 182 -6.22 13.26 23.22
N HIS A 183 -5.00 13.58 23.68
CA HIS A 183 -3.85 13.82 22.81
C HIS A 183 -3.24 12.53 22.23
N ASP A 184 -3.55 11.37 22.80
CA ASP A 184 -2.99 10.08 22.43
C ASP A 184 -3.84 9.31 21.40
N ARG A 185 -5.02 9.83 21.03
CA ARG A 185 -5.91 9.30 19.99
C ARG A 185 -6.04 7.77 20.09
N ARG A 186 -6.51 7.27 21.23
CA ARG A 186 -6.69 5.83 21.50
C ARG A 186 -7.61 5.17 20.50
N SER A 187 -8.59 5.92 20.02
CA SER A 187 -9.48 5.55 18.92
C SER A 187 -8.77 5.21 17.60
N TYR A 188 -7.56 5.74 17.37
CA TYR A 188 -6.82 5.42 16.17
C TYR A 188 -6.43 3.95 16.12
N PRO A 189 -6.63 3.29 14.95
CA PRO A 189 -6.23 1.91 14.73
C PRO A 189 -4.76 1.66 15.11
N PRO A 190 -4.43 0.53 15.77
CA PRO A 190 -3.15 0.36 16.45
C PRO A 190 -2.06 -0.26 15.55
N GLY A 191 -2.24 -0.33 14.23
CA GLY A 191 -1.39 -1.11 13.33
C GLY A 191 0.10 -0.77 13.42
N VAL A 192 0.45 0.52 13.37
CA VAL A 192 1.85 0.98 13.55
C VAL A 192 2.33 0.72 14.98
N SER A 193 1.49 0.99 15.97
CA SER A 193 1.81 0.77 17.39
C SER A 193 2.08 -0.69 17.70
N LEU A 194 1.31 -1.62 17.14
CA LEU A 194 1.52 -3.07 17.29
C LEU A 194 2.81 -3.51 16.63
N PHE A 195 3.13 -2.98 15.45
CA PHE A 195 4.39 -3.30 14.80
C PHE A 195 5.61 -2.74 15.56
N ALA A 196 5.48 -1.54 16.14
CA ALA A 196 6.47 -0.99 17.06
C ALA A 196 6.59 -1.82 18.35
N THR A 197 5.48 -2.29 18.91
CA THR A 197 5.46 -3.20 20.08
C THR A 197 6.21 -4.48 19.78
N TRP A 198 6.01 -5.06 18.59
CA TRP A 198 6.73 -6.25 18.15
C TRP A 198 8.25 -6.03 18.15
N ILE A 199 8.71 -4.88 17.68
CA ILE A 199 10.14 -4.50 17.74
C ILE A 199 10.62 -4.38 19.19
N TYR A 200 9.85 -3.72 20.07
CA TYR A 200 10.18 -3.64 21.50
C TYR A 200 10.31 -5.03 22.14
N LEU A 201 9.43 -5.98 21.81
CA LEU A 201 9.52 -7.36 22.30
C LEU A 201 10.79 -8.08 21.84
N LEU A 202 11.28 -7.79 20.62
CA LEU A 202 12.51 -8.38 20.10
C LEU A 202 13.78 -7.77 20.72
N ILE A 203 13.78 -6.45 20.89
CA ILE A 203 14.85 -5.68 21.55
C ILE A 203 14.91 -6.07 23.03
N GLY A 204 13.76 -6.23 23.68
CA GLY A 204 13.62 -6.39 25.12
C GLY A 204 13.50 -5.06 25.87
N ASP A 205 13.37 -3.94 25.15
CA ASP A 205 13.25 -2.59 25.70
C ASP A 205 12.39 -1.70 24.79
N ALA A 206 11.76 -0.67 25.37
CA ALA A 206 10.90 0.30 24.69
C ALA A 206 11.70 1.48 24.11
N ASP A 207 12.77 1.18 23.37
CA ASP A 207 13.66 2.18 22.76
C ASP A 207 12.97 2.91 21.60
N SER A 208 12.43 4.09 21.92
CA SER A 208 11.72 4.95 20.98
C SER A 208 12.61 5.55 19.88
N GLN A 209 13.94 5.51 20.00
CA GLN A 209 14.85 5.97 18.96
C GLN A 209 15.07 4.86 17.93
N ALA A 210 15.43 3.66 18.39
CA ALA A 210 15.70 2.51 17.52
C ALA A 210 14.48 2.10 16.67
N VAL A 211 13.29 2.07 17.29
CA VAL A 211 12.04 1.69 16.60
C VAL A 211 11.68 2.63 15.45
N LYS A 212 12.25 3.85 15.39
CA LYS A 212 11.99 4.77 14.28
C LYS A 212 12.57 4.28 12.94
N LEU A 213 13.47 3.31 12.95
CA LEU A 213 13.93 2.65 11.72
C LEU A 213 12.81 1.94 10.96
N LEU A 214 11.68 1.64 11.60
CA LEU A 214 10.49 1.15 10.92
C LEU A 214 10.01 2.08 9.81
N TRP A 215 10.12 3.40 9.99
CA TRP A 215 9.69 4.39 9.00
C TRP A 215 10.63 4.46 7.81
N ILE A 216 11.94 4.22 8.00
CA ILE A 216 12.88 4.01 6.89
C ILE A 216 12.47 2.77 6.09
N GLY A 217 12.06 1.70 6.77
CA GLY A 217 11.48 0.51 6.13
C GLY A 217 10.26 0.84 5.26
N PHE A 218 9.30 1.63 5.78
CA PHE A 218 8.13 2.07 5.02
C PHE A 218 8.49 2.99 3.84
N LEU A 219 9.48 3.88 3.99
CA LEU A 219 9.96 4.74 2.90
C LEU A 219 10.58 3.89 1.77
N LEU A 220 11.48 2.97 2.12
CA LEU A 220 12.09 2.04 1.18
C LEU A 220 11.05 1.15 0.49
N ALA A 221 10.04 0.70 1.24
CA ALA A 221 8.95 -0.08 0.69
C ALA A 221 8.11 0.73 -0.31
N THR A 222 7.77 1.97 0.03
CA THR A 222 7.04 2.90 -0.86
C THR A 222 7.83 3.12 -2.15
N ALA A 223 9.13 3.41 -2.07
CA ALA A 223 10.02 3.55 -3.23
C ALA A 223 10.12 2.26 -4.06
N GLY A 224 10.17 1.10 -3.40
CA GLY A 224 10.14 -0.20 -4.04
C GLY A 224 8.84 -0.44 -4.84
N TRP A 225 7.70 -0.07 -4.27
CA TRP A 225 6.39 -0.16 -4.92
C TRP A 225 6.24 0.79 -6.11
N VAL A 226 6.63 2.07 -5.97
CA VAL A 226 6.60 3.05 -7.07
C VAL A 226 7.52 2.61 -8.20
N ARG A 227 8.77 2.24 -7.90
CA ARG A 227 9.73 1.75 -8.89
C ARG A 227 9.25 0.49 -9.61
N ASP A 228 8.79 -0.53 -8.88
CA ASP A 228 8.35 -1.79 -9.52
C ASP A 228 7.14 -1.59 -10.41
N SER A 229 6.21 -0.74 -9.97
CA SER A 229 5.06 -0.30 -10.76
C SER A 229 5.55 0.34 -12.06
N VAL A 230 6.31 1.43 -12.00
CA VAL A 230 6.81 2.11 -13.20
C VAL A 230 7.63 1.18 -14.10
N ARG A 231 8.48 0.30 -13.54
CA ARG A 231 9.31 -0.64 -14.32
C ARG A 231 8.49 -1.58 -15.22
N ARG A 232 7.30 -2.01 -14.78
CA ARG A 232 6.48 -2.95 -15.56
C ARG A 232 6.05 -2.35 -16.89
N TRP A 233 5.71 -1.07 -16.86
CA TRP A 233 5.07 -0.38 -17.98
C TRP A 233 5.99 0.65 -18.66
N SER A 234 7.15 0.95 -18.07
CA SER A 234 8.11 1.94 -18.58
C SER A 234 9.54 1.41 -18.69
N THR A 235 10.49 2.28 -19.04
CA THR A 235 11.92 1.98 -19.11
C THR A 235 12.52 1.76 -17.72
N ARG A 236 13.65 1.04 -17.66
CA ARG A 236 14.40 0.84 -16.40
C ARG A 236 14.87 2.16 -15.81
N SER A 237 15.30 3.10 -16.66
CA SER A 237 15.77 4.42 -16.24
C SER A 237 14.65 5.23 -15.60
N LEU A 238 13.46 5.30 -16.22
CA LEU A 238 12.35 6.05 -15.64
C LEU A 238 11.87 5.43 -14.33
N ALA A 239 11.87 4.10 -14.22
CA ALA A 239 11.56 3.42 -12.98
C ALA A 239 12.58 3.68 -11.87
N LEU A 240 13.88 3.75 -12.20
CA LEU A 240 14.93 4.13 -11.26
C LEU A 240 14.73 5.58 -10.79
N VAL A 241 14.49 6.50 -11.73
CA VAL A 241 14.17 7.91 -11.41
C VAL A 241 12.96 7.99 -10.49
N ALA A 242 11.87 7.27 -10.77
CA ALA A 242 10.68 7.24 -9.92
C ALA A 242 10.99 6.79 -8.49
N GLY A 243 11.79 5.73 -8.33
CA GLY A 243 12.23 5.25 -7.01
C GLY A 243 13.13 6.26 -6.28
N VAL A 244 14.09 6.86 -6.99
CA VAL A 244 14.99 7.89 -6.44
C VAL A 244 14.22 9.13 -6.01
N LEU A 245 13.31 9.65 -6.86
CA LEU A 245 12.46 10.77 -6.52
C LEU A 245 11.53 10.46 -5.33
N THR A 246 11.14 9.20 -5.15
CA THR A 246 10.39 8.78 -3.96
C THR A 246 11.23 8.93 -2.69
N LEU A 247 12.48 8.46 -2.73
CA LEU A 247 13.41 8.51 -1.60
C LEU A 247 13.87 9.92 -1.26
N LEU A 248 14.19 10.71 -2.29
CA LEU A 248 14.65 12.10 -2.15
C LEU A 248 13.49 13.09 -1.97
N SER A 249 12.24 12.62 -1.93
CA SER A 249 11.11 13.53 -1.75
C SER A 249 11.19 14.21 -0.38
N PRO A 250 11.02 15.55 -0.32
CA PRO A 250 10.74 16.28 0.91
C PRO A 250 9.82 15.54 1.89
N MET A 251 8.72 15.02 1.34
CA MET A 251 7.69 14.34 2.10
C MET A 251 8.16 13.03 2.73
N GLY A 252 8.81 12.18 1.93
CA GLY A 252 9.37 10.92 2.42
C GLY A 252 10.40 11.13 3.51
N MET A 253 11.27 12.13 3.34
CA MET A 253 12.28 12.52 4.33
C MET A 253 11.63 13.00 5.63
N VAL A 254 10.71 13.96 5.56
CA VAL A 254 10.05 14.52 6.74
C VAL A 254 9.23 13.47 7.49
N LEU A 255 8.38 12.71 6.80
CA LEU A 255 7.54 11.72 7.46
C LEU A 255 8.33 10.57 8.09
N SER A 256 9.48 10.21 7.49
CA SER A 256 10.37 9.21 8.08
C SER A 256 11.09 9.73 9.32
N MET A 257 11.60 10.96 9.27
CA MET A 257 12.22 11.60 10.44
C MET A 257 11.22 11.87 11.56
N TRP A 258 9.98 12.25 11.24
CA TRP A 258 8.94 12.52 12.24
C TRP A 258 8.40 11.25 12.87
N GLY A 259 8.48 10.10 12.22
CA GLY A 259 7.80 8.90 12.70
C GLY A 259 6.28 8.99 12.53
N ALA A 260 5.83 9.62 11.43
CA ALA A 260 4.41 9.83 11.16
C ALA A 260 3.78 8.59 10.53
N ALA A 261 2.65 8.11 11.06
CA ALA A 261 1.94 6.93 10.53
C ALA A 261 1.43 7.13 9.08
N ASP A 262 1.36 8.38 8.60
CA ASP A 262 1.00 8.74 7.23
C ASP A 262 1.92 8.06 6.20
N LEU A 263 3.20 7.83 6.54
CA LEU A 263 4.13 7.12 5.65
C LEU A 263 3.80 5.62 5.52
N ALA A 264 3.43 4.97 6.63
CA ALA A 264 2.99 3.58 6.61
C ALA A 264 1.67 3.45 5.83
N LEU A 265 0.74 4.38 6.05
CA LEU A 265 -0.51 4.47 5.30
C LEU A 265 -0.25 4.65 3.80
N ALA A 266 0.66 5.55 3.42
CA ALA A 266 1.05 5.78 2.03
C ALA A 266 1.69 4.51 1.40
N ALA A 267 2.50 3.77 2.15
CA ALA A 267 3.09 2.51 1.69
C ALA A 267 2.02 1.44 1.40
N TYR A 268 1.07 1.25 2.32
CA TYR A 268 -0.05 0.31 2.15
C TYR A 268 -1.00 0.73 1.01
N GLY A 269 -1.33 2.01 0.93
CA GLY A 269 -2.13 2.58 -0.15
C GLY A 269 -1.47 2.39 -1.52
N MET A 270 -0.17 2.69 -1.63
CA MET A 270 0.60 2.48 -2.85
C MET A 270 0.67 0.99 -3.23
N ALA A 271 0.81 0.08 -2.26
CA ALA A 271 0.76 -1.36 -2.50
C ALA A 271 -0.59 -1.80 -3.10
N ALA A 272 -1.70 -1.32 -2.52
CA ALA A 272 -3.05 -1.57 -3.03
C ALA A 272 -3.24 -1.04 -4.45
N VAL A 273 -2.78 0.19 -4.74
CA VAL A 273 -2.86 0.77 -6.09
C VAL A 273 -2.00 0.00 -7.09
N ALA A 274 -0.76 -0.35 -6.75
CA ALA A 274 0.11 -1.12 -7.63
C ALA A 274 -0.48 -2.49 -7.99
N LEU A 275 -1.15 -3.15 -7.04
CA LEU A 275 -1.89 -4.39 -7.30
C LEU A 275 -3.14 -4.14 -8.15
N THR A 276 -3.85 -3.04 -7.94
CA THR A 276 -4.95 -2.63 -8.82
C THR A 276 -4.46 -2.43 -10.25
N LEU A 277 -3.32 -1.75 -10.47
CA LEU A 277 -2.70 -1.61 -11.79
C LEU A 277 -2.39 -2.99 -12.41
N ASP A 278 -1.83 -3.92 -11.64
CA ASP A 278 -1.61 -5.30 -12.07
C ASP A 278 -2.91 -6.03 -12.44
N TRP A 279 -3.97 -5.83 -11.66
CA TRP A 279 -5.28 -6.45 -11.88
C TRP A 279 -5.88 -6.01 -13.20
N VAL A 280 -5.90 -4.71 -13.49
CA VAL A 280 -6.42 -4.24 -14.77
C VAL A 280 -5.46 -4.56 -15.93
N ALA A 281 -4.13 -4.56 -15.71
CA ALA A 281 -3.14 -4.90 -16.74
C ALA A 281 -3.26 -6.35 -17.22
N ARG A 282 -3.58 -7.26 -16.29
CA ARG A 282 -3.71 -8.71 -16.56
C ARG A 282 -5.14 -9.15 -16.86
N ARG A 283 -6.06 -8.21 -17.14
CA ARG A 283 -7.48 -8.50 -17.41
C ARG A 283 -8.17 -9.29 -16.29
N HIS A 284 -8.08 -8.79 -15.06
CA HIS A 284 -8.85 -9.24 -13.89
C HIS A 284 -8.54 -10.65 -13.34
N PRO A 285 -7.28 -10.96 -13.03
CA PRO A 285 -6.94 -12.22 -12.35
C PRO A 285 -7.64 -12.30 -10.99
N ARG A 286 -8.40 -13.39 -10.77
CA ARG A 286 -9.27 -13.59 -9.59
C ARG A 286 -8.56 -13.47 -8.23
N GLY A 287 -7.24 -13.69 -8.16
CA GLY A 287 -6.48 -13.67 -6.91
C GLY A 287 -5.94 -12.30 -6.47
N ILE A 288 -5.92 -11.30 -7.35
CA ILE A 288 -5.37 -9.98 -7.02
C ILE A 288 -6.31 -9.12 -6.15
N PRO A 289 -7.65 -9.09 -6.36
CA PRO A 289 -8.56 -8.29 -5.53
C PRO A 289 -8.47 -8.61 -4.04
N TRP A 290 -8.29 -9.88 -3.68
CA TRP A 290 -8.04 -10.28 -2.30
C TRP A 290 -6.78 -9.62 -1.71
N GLN A 291 -5.68 -9.59 -2.47
CA GLN A 291 -4.44 -8.94 -2.02
C GLN A 291 -4.60 -7.43 -1.89
N VAL A 292 -5.35 -6.79 -2.82
CA VAL A 292 -5.74 -5.38 -2.70
C VAL A 292 -6.49 -5.15 -1.38
N GLY A 293 -7.47 -6.00 -1.08
CA GLY A 293 -8.23 -5.94 0.17
C GLY A 293 -7.37 -6.08 1.42
N ILE A 294 -6.40 -7.00 1.44
CA ILE A 294 -5.46 -7.12 2.56
C ILE A 294 -4.70 -5.81 2.80
N PHE A 295 -4.10 -5.22 1.76
CA PHE A 295 -3.33 -3.98 1.91
C PHE A 295 -4.20 -2.79 2.29
N LEU A 296 -5.42 -2.73 1.76
CA LEU A 296 -6.44 -1.78 2.19
C LEU A 296 -6.81 -1.97 3.68
N GLY A 297 -6.87 -3.21 4.15
CA GLY A 297 -7.11 -3.54 5.55
C GLY A 297 -5.97 -3.09 6.46
N PHE A 298 -4.72 -3.30 6.02
CA PHE A 298 -3.55 -2.79 6.73
C PHE A 298 -3.50 -1.25 6.75
N ALA A 299 -3.84 -0.60 5.64
CA ALA A 299 -3.98 0.86 5.59
C ALA A 299 -5.01 1.36 6.61
N ALA A 300 -6.20 0.75 6.64
CA ALA A 300 -7.25 1.10 7.59
C ALA A 300 -6.91 0.75 9.05
N LEU A 301 -6.06 -0.26 9.27
CA LEU A 301 -5.53 -0.60 10.59
C LEU A 301 -4.38 0.34 11.03
N THR A 302 -3.83 1.15 10.14
CA THR A 302 -2.72 2.07 10.43
C THR A 302 -3.22 3.41 10.98
N LYS A 303 -4.25 3.97 10.35
CA LYS A 303 -4.79 5.30 10.65
C LYS A 303 -6.26 5.35 10.21
N GLY A 304 -7.10 6.18 10.84
CA GLY A 304 -8.52 6.31 10.47
C GLY A 304 -8.71 6.73 9.00
N GLU A 305 -7.79 7.54 8.48
CA GLU A 305 -7.70 7.97 7.09
C GLU A 305 -7.53 6.81 6.10
N GLY A 306 -6.99 5.66 6.53
CA GLY A 306 -6.94 4.47 5.70
C GLY A 306 -8.32 3.91 5.36
N ALA A 307 -9.35 4.19 6.17
CA ALA A 307 -10.73 3.85 5.85
C ALA A 307 -11.22 4.57 4.57
N VAL A 308 -10.73 5.77 4.31
CA VAL A 308 -11.04 6.53 3.08
C VAL A 308 -10.53 5.79 1.83
N MET A 309 -9.38 5.10 1.95
CA MET A 309 -8.84 4.27 0.86
C MET A 309 -9.70 3.04 0.56
N LEU A 310 -10.49 2.56 1.52
CA LEU A 310 -11.46 1.47 1.31
C LEU A 310 -12.58 1.85 0.35
N VAL A 311 -12.81 3.15 0.17
CA VAL A 311 -13.79 3.66 -0.80
C VAL A 311 -13.09 4.02 -2.10
N SER A 312 -12.02 4.81 -2.04
CA SER A 312 -11.38 5.39 -3.24
C SER A 312 -10.79 4.32 -4.18
N VAL A 313 -10.15 3.28 -3.65
CA VAL A 313 -9.53 2.23 -4.47
C VAL A 313 -10.57 1.31 -5.12
N PRO A 314 -11.57 0.75 -4.40
CA PRO A 314 -12.64 -0.02 -5.04
C PRO A 314 -13.46 0.77 -6.05
N CYS A 315 -13.75 2.05 -5.80
CA CYS A 315 -14.39 2.93 -6.79
C CYS A 315 -13.55 3.05 -8.06
N SER A 316 -12.23 3.19 -7.92
CA SER A 316 -11.31 3.24 -9.07
C SER A 316 -11.25 1.90 -9.82
N MET A 317 -11.34 0.77 -9.11
CA MET A 317 -11.45 -0.56 -9.73
C MET A 317 -12.77 -0.73 -10.52
N LEU A 318 -13.90 -0.28 -9.95
CA LEU A 318 -15.21 -0.30 -10.62
C LEU A 318 -15.19 0.54 -11.89
N LEU A 319 -14.63 1.75 -11.81
CA LEU A 319 -14.52 2.64 -12.95
C LEU A 319 -13.62 2.05 -14.04
N ALA A 320 -12.46 1.50 -13.68
CA ALA A 320 -11.57 0.84 -14.63
C ALA A 320 -12.24 -0.36 -15.32
N ALA A 321 -12.96 -1.19 -14.55
CA ALA A 321 -13.76 -2.29 -15.08
C ALA A 321 -14.84 -1.81 -16.06
N TRP A 322 -15.58 -0.77 -15.70
CA TRP A 322 -16.64 -0.19 -16.53
C TRP A 322 -16.10 0.39 -17.84
N VAL A 323 -15.01 1.16 -17.79
CA VAL A 323 -14.36 1.73 -18.98
C VAL A 323 -13.91 0.62 -19.93
N MET A 324 -13.31 -0.46 -19.41
CA MET A 324 -12.87 -1.58 -20.23
C MET A 324 -14.02 -2.37 -20.82
N ALA A 325 -15.10 -2.60 -20.06
CA ALA A 325 -16.31 -3.26 -20.55
C ALA A 325 -16.96 -2.47 -21.70
N ARG A 326 -17.06 -1.13 -21.57
CA ARG A 326 -17.58 -0.27 -22.64
C ARG A 326 -16.74 -0.33 -23.90
N ARG A 327 -15.40 -0.37 -23.77
CA ARG A 327 -14.50 -0.50 -24.92
C ARG A 327 -14.64 -1.84 -25.63
N ALA A 328 -14.75 -2.92 -24.86
CA ALA A 328 -14.98 -4.25 -25.42
C ALA A 328 -16.28 -4.28 -26.23
N ALA A 329 -17.35 -3.71 -25.69
CA ALA A 329 -18.63 -3.56 -26.38
C ALA A 329 -18.55 -2.74 -27.68
N THR A 330 -17.89 -1.58 -27.65
CA THR A 330 -17.70 -0.77 -28.86
C THR A 330 -16.87 -1.49 -29.93
N ALA A 331 -15.95 -2.36 -29.52
CA ALA A 331 -15.12 -3.14 -30.45
C ALA A 331 -15.88 -4.34 -31.03
N SER A 332 -16.78 -4.97 -30.27
CA SER A 332 -17.54 -6.13 -30.73
C SER A 332 -18.87 -5.79 -31.42
N ARG A 333 -19.28 -4.50 -31.47
CA ARG A 333 -20.62 -4.03 -31.87
C ARG A 333 -21.78 -4.63 -31.05
N ASP A 334 -21.47 -5.35 -29.98
CA ASP A 334 -22.45 -5.89 -29.06
C ASP A 334 -22.62 -4.96 -27.87
N GLU A 335 -23.85 -4.79 -27.37
CA GLU A 335 -24.07 -4.09 -26.10
C GLU A 335 -23.32 -4.78 -24.95
N PRO A 336 -22.76 -4.01 -23.99
CA PRO A 336 -22.08 -4.57 -22.83
C PRO A 336 -23.09 -5.37 -22.01
N ARG A 337 -23.06 -6.70 -22.12
CA ARG A 337 -23.99 -7.57 -21.39
C ARG A 337 -23.77 -7.41 -19.88
N PRO A 338 -24.81 -7.08 -19.07
CA PRO A 338 -24.71 -6.93 -17.62
C PRO A 338 -24.07 -8.13 -16.90
N ARG A 339 -24.20 -9.33 -17.50
CA ARG A 339 -23.58 -10.58 -17.01
C ARG A 339 -22.05 -10.51 -16.88
N GLN A 340 -21.37 -9.63 -17.62
CA GLN A 340 -19.92 -9.44 -17.50
C GLN A 340 -19.51 -8.58 -16.30
N LEU A 341 -20.40 -7.74 -15.77
CA LEU A 341 -20.12 -6.86 -14.63
C LEU A 341 -20.26 -7.59 -13.29
N LEU A 342 -21.18 -8.56 -13.19
CA LEU A 342 -21.40 -9.34 -11.97
C LEU A 342 -20.12 -10.03 -11.41
N PRO A 343 -19.31 -10.75 -12.19
CA PRO A 343 -18.08 -11.35 -11.67
C PRO A 343 -17.04 -10.31 -11.23
N LEU A 344 -17.05 -9.10 -11.83
CA LEU A 344 -16.17 -8.00 -11.45
C LEU A 344 -16.64 -7.37 -10.14
N ALA A 345 -17.94 -7.12 -9.99
CA ALA A 345 -18.54 -6.66 -8.74
C ALA A 345 -18.25 -7.64 -7.60
N ARG A 346 -18.36 -8.96 -7.83
CA ARG A 346 -17.99 -9.98 -6.84
C ARG A 346 -16.51 -9.91 -6.46
N GLN A 347 -15.61 -9.74 -7.44
CA GLN A 347 -14.18 -9.58 -7.17
C GLN A 347 -13.88 -8.34 -6.31
N ILE A 348 -14.56 -7.23 -6.60
CA ILE A 348 -14.42 -5.98 -5.84
C ILE A 348 -15.02 -6.13 -4.45
N GLY A 349 -16.16 -6.82 -4.31
CA GLY A 349 -16.73 -7.19 -3.02
C GLY A 349 -15.75 -8.00 -2.15
N VAL A 350 -14.98 -8.93 -2.73
CA VAL A 350 -13.91 -9.64 -2.02
C VAL A 350 -12.79 -8.70 -1.57
N ALA A 351 -12.42 -7.71 -2.38
CA ALA A 351 -11.45 -6.68 -1.99
C ALA A 351 -11.95 -5.82 -0.82
N CYS A 352 -13.26 -5.62 -0.68
CA CYS A 352 -13.84 -4.86 0.43
C CYS A 352 -14.05 -5.70 1.70
N ALA A 353 -14.29 -7.01 1.58
CA ALA A 353 -14.66 -7.86 2.73
C ALA A 353 -13.55 -7.94 3.80
N ALA A 354 -12.30 -8.23 3.38
CA ALA A 354 -11.15 -8.33 4.29
C ALA A 354 -10.88 -7.04 5.08
N PRO A 355 -10.79 -5.85 4.44
CA PRO A 355 -10.57 -4.61 5.18
C PRO A 355 -11.74 -4.28 6.11
N MET A 356 -12.98 -4.51 5.68
CA MET A 356 -14.16 -4.26 6.52
C MET A 356 -14.12 -5.14 7.77
N ALA A 357 -13.72 -6.41 7.67
CA ALA A 357 -13.56 -7.28 8.84
C ALA A 357 -12.50 -6.76 9.81
N LEU A 358 -11.35 -6.28 9.31
CA LEU A 358 -10.29 -5.71 10.14
C LEU A 358 -10.74 -4.41 10.83
N VAL A 359 -11.36 -3.49 10.10
CA VAL A 359 -11.90 -2.25 10.67
C VAL A 359 -12.99 -2.54 11.69
N ALA A 360 -13.93 -3.44 11.37
CA ALA A 360 -15.00 -3.84 12.27
C ALA A 360 -14.45 -4.49 13.54
N SER A 361 -13.41 -5.32 13.45
CA SER A 361 -12.77 -5.91 14.62
C SER A 361 -12.28 -4.82 15.57
N TRP A 362 -11.50 -3.84 15.07
CA TRP A 362 -10.98 -2.75 15.90
C TRP A 362 -12.10 -1.93 16.55
N HIS A 363 -13.16 -1.60 15.82
CA HIS A 363 -14.29 -0.88 16.41
C HIS A 363 -15.03 -1.74 17.44
N ALA A 364 -15.15 -3.04 17.22
CA ALA A 364 -15.71 -3.97 18.21
C ALA A 364 -14.86 -4.03 19.48
N PHE A 365 -13.53 -3.92 19.38
CA PHE A 365 -12.66 -3.79 20.56
C PHE A 365 -12.94 -2.52 21.35
N LEU A 366 -12.95 -1.37 20.67
CA LEU A 366 -13.19 -0.09 21.30
C LEU A 366 -14.55 -0.09 22.02
N ALA A 367 -15.58 -0.63 21.36
CA ALA A 367 -16.90 -0.79 21.95
C ALA A 367 -16.90 -1.75 23.15
N HIS A 368 -16.26 -2.92 23.02
CA HIS A 368 -16.18 -3.91 24.10
C HIS A 368 -15.45 -3.37 25.34
N ARG A 369 -14.40 -2.57 25.15
CA ARG A 369 -13.64 -1.93 26.23
C ARG A 369 -14.26 -0.63 26.73
N ALA A 370 -15.42 -0.25 26.21
CA ALA A 370 -16.10 1.01 26.53
C ALA A 370 -15.17 2.23 26.42
N VAL A 371 -14.25 2.22 25.44
CA VAL A 371 -13.36 3.35 25.20
C VAL A 371 -14.21 4.52 24.75
N VAL A 372 -14.34 5.52 25.63
CA VAL A 372 -15.11 6.74 25.33
C VAL A 372 -14.39 7.49 24.23
N LEU A 373 -14.98 7.47 23.04
CA LEU A 373 -14.54 8.28 21.91
C LEU A 373 -14.93 9.72 22.19
N VAL A 374 -14.08 10.45 22.90
CA VAL A 374 -14.29 11.88 23.13
C VAL A 374 -14.09 12.57 21.78
N PRO A 375 -15.08 13.29 21.25
CA PRO A 375 -14.83 14.17 20.12
C PRO A 375 -13.79 15.19 20.57
N VAL A 376 -12.56 15.07 20.08
CA VAL A 376 -11.47 16.00 20.35
C VAL A 376 -11.78 17.31 19.64
N MET A 377 -12.67 18.11 20.21
CA MET A 377 -13.00 19.45 19.74
C MET A 377 -13.37 20.30 20.96
N PRO A 378 -12.78 21.50 21.11
CA PRO A 378 -13.35 22.53 21.98
C PRO A 378 -14.80 22.77 21.56
N GLY A 379 -15.70 22.89 22.54
CA GLY A 379 -17.11 23.15 22.26
C GLY A 379 -17.29 24.45 21.48
N THR A 380 -18.05 24.40 20.39
CA THR A 380 -19.38 25.03 20.29
C THR A 380 -20.05 24.56 19.01
N SER A 381 -21.37 24.62 19.04
CA SER A 381 -22.28 24.13 18.02
C SER A 381 -22.19 24.92 16.70
N GLU A 382 -21.39 24.48 15.73
CA GLU A 382 -21.73 24.75 14.32
C GLU A 382 -22.72 23.70 13.80
N ARG A 383 -23.84 23.53 14.53
CA ARG A 383 -25.02 22.95 13.91
C ARG A 383 -25.58 24.01 12.97
N SER A 384 -25.42 23.82 11.66
CA SER A 384 -26.19 24.46 10.56
C SER A 384 -25.52 25.54 9.69
N GLY A 385 -24.21 25.48 9.44
CA GLY A 385 -23.68 26.12 8.23
C GLY A 385 -24.37 25.55 6.99
N ARG A 386 -24.90 26.40 6.09
CA ARG A 386 -25.45 25.95 4.79
C ARG A 386 -24.36 25.18 4.04
N LEU A 387 -24.74 24.15 3.26
CA LEU A 387 -23.77 23.34 2.49
C LEU A 387 -22.78 24.20 1.68
N SER A 388 -23.26 25.32 1.12
CA SER A 388 -22.43 26.29 0.40
C SER A 388 -21.35 26.95 1.25
N GLN A 389 -21.65 27.31 2.51
CA GLN A 389 -20.67 27.90 3.43
C GLN A 389 -19.58 26.88 3.78
N ARG A 390 -19.96 25.63 4.05
CA ARG A 390 -19.00 24.57 4.33
C ARG A 390 -18.09 24.29 3.14
N LEU A 391 -18.66 24.27 1.93
CA LEU A 391 -17.88 24.13 0.70
C LEU A 391 -16.90 25.30 0.51
N ALA A 392 -17.32 26.54 0.81
CA ALA A 392 -16.44 27.70 0.76
C ALA A 392 -15.28 27.55 1.75
N VAL A 393 -15.55 27.21 3.02
CA VAL A 393 -14.49 26.99 4.03
C VAL A 393 -13.52 25.87 3.63
N ILE A 394 -14.02 24.75 3.10
CA ILE A 394 -13.16 23.66 2.60
C ILE A 394 -12.31 24.13 1.41
N ALA A 395 -12.91 24.89 0.48
CA ALA A 395 -12.21 25.41 -0.69
C ALA A 395 -11.13 26.43 -0.27
N ASP A 396 -11.45 27.34 0.64
CA ASP A 396 -10.54 28.36 1.17
C ASP A 396 -9.37 27.70 1.89
N ALA A 397 -9.63 26.73 2.79
CA ALA A 397 -8.56 25.99 3.46
C ALA A 397 -7.70 25.18 2.47
N ALA A 398 -8.31 24.59 1.43
CA ALA A 398 -7.57 23.89 0.40
C ALA A 398 -6.68 24.84 -0.41
N ILE A 399 -7.17 26.05 -0.74
CA ILE A 399 -6.43 27.10 -1.43
C ILE A 399 -5.29 27.61 -0.54
N GLU A 400 -5.56 27.91 0.73
CA GLU A 400 -4.55 28.37 1.68
C GLU A 400 -3.43 27.34 1.81
N GLN A 401 -3.77 26.07 2.05
CA GLN A 401 -2.79 24.98 2.10
C GLN A 401 -2.02 24.80 0.78
N PHE A 402 -2.64 25.14 -0.36
CA PHE A 402 -2.00 25.12 -1.67
C PHE A 402 -0.96 26.23 -1.83
N PHE A 403 -1.23 27.42 -1.28
CA PHE A 403 -0.35 28.59 -1.36
C PHE A 403 0.54 28.80 -0.16
N LEU A 404 0.40 28.01 0.91
CA LEU A 404 1.33 28.03 2.03
C LEU A 404 2.75 27.79 1.48
N PRO A 405 3.72 28.68 1.78
CA PRO A 405 5.10 28.59 1.30
C PRO A 405 5.88 27.48 2.03
N SER A 406 5.21 26.39 2.38
CA SER A 406 5.83 25.17 2.86
C SER A 406 6.25 24.36 1.63
N TRP A 407 7.56 24.22 1.47
CA TRP A 407 8.22 23.37 0.46
C TRP A 407 7.69 21.93 0.43
N MET A 408 7.04 21.47 1.51
CA MET A 408 6.38 20.17 1.60
C MET A 408 5.14 20.06 0.69
N TYR A 409 4.43 21.17 0.42
CA TYR A 409 3.19 21.18 -0.38
C TYR A 409 3.43 21.52 -1.85
N VAL A 410 4.44 22.34 -2.15
CA VAL A 410 4.77 22.74 -3.53
C VAL A 410 5.04 21.51 -4.41
N TRP A 411 5.69 20.48 -3.87
CA TRP A 411 6.13 19.32 -4.65
C TRP A 411 4.98 18.37 -5.08
N PRO A 412 4.10 17.86 -4.19
CA PRO A 412 2.96 17.05 -4.61
C PRO A 412 2.02 17.78 -5.56
N LEU A 413 1.86 19.10 -5.37
CA LEU A 413 0.99 19.94 -6.19
C LEU A 413 1.61 20.22 -7.56
N SER A 414 2.91 20.45 -7.63
CA SER A 414 3.64 20.53 -8.90
C SER A 414 3.55 19.21 -9.66
N LEU A 415 3.67 18.07 -8.98
CA LEU A 415 3.46 16.76 -9.60
C LEU A 415 2.02 16.62 -10.13
N ALA A 416 1.01 16.97 -9.34
CA ALA A 416 -0.39 16.91 -9.76
C ALA A 416 -0.71 17.87 -10.91
N ALA A 417 -0.19 19.09 -10.88
CA ALA A 417 -0.33 20.08 -11.95
C ALA A 417 0.37 19.61 -13.24
N CYS A 418 1.61 19.14 -13.14
CA CYS A 418 2.32 18.52 -14.26
C CYS A 418 1.55 17.31 -14.80
N CYS A 419 0.93 16.50 -13.92
CA CYS A 419 0.07 15.40 -14.36
C CYS A 419 -1.13 15.93 -15.16
N CYS A 420 -1.90 16.87 -14.62
CA CYS A 420 -3.05 17.43 -15.33
C CYS A 420 -2.65 18.03 -16.69
N LEU A 421 -1.59 18.83 -16.72
CA LEU A 421 -1.11 19.51 -17.92
C LEU A 421 -0.51 18.56 -18.96
N LEU A 422 0.17 17.49 -18.55
CA LEU A 422 0.78 16.53 -19.47
C LEU A 422 -0.18 15.43 -19.90
N VAL A 423 -1.12 15.05 -19.03
CA VAL A 423 -2.06 13.95 -19.25
C VAL A 423 -3.27 14.42 -20.03
N LEU A 424 -3.93 15.53 -19.69
CA LEU A 424 -5.18 15.93 -20.38
C LEU A 424 -5.03 16.10 -21.90
N PRO A 425 -3.99 16.78 -22.43
CA PRO A 425 -3.82 16.96 -23.87
C PRO A 425 -3.46 15.65 -24.57
N ARG A 426 -2.62 14.83 -23.93
CA ARG A 426 -2.24 13.51 -24.43
C ARG A 426 -3.39 12.51 -24.34
N TYR A 427 -4.27 12.64 -23.36
CA TYR A 427 -5.43 11.77 -23.13
C TYR A 427 -6.31 11.67 -24.37
N ARG A 428 -6.58 12.79 -25.05
CA ARG A 428 -7.36 12.78 -26.30
C ARG A 428 -6.71 11.98 -27.43
N ARG A 429 -5.37 11.93 -27.50
CA ARG A 429 -4.62 11.20 -28.55
C ARG A 429 -4.17 9.79 -28.14
N GLN A 430 -4.03 9.53 -26.84
CA GLN A 430 -3.46 8.31 -26.24
C GLN A 430 -4.47 7.44 -25.48
N LEU A 431 -5.78 7.66 -25.64
CA LEU A 431 -6.79 6.70 -25.17
C LEU A 431 -6.53 5.27 -25.70
N SER A 432 -5.79 5.13 -26.79
CA SER A 432 -5.27 3.86 -27.33
C SER A 432 -4.02 3.31 -26.59
N ALA A 433 -3.21 4.15 -25.93
CA ALA A 433 -1.86 3.82 -25.44
C ALA A 433 -1.74 3.45 -23.94
N GLY A 434 -2.72 3.74 -23.09
CA GLY A 434 -2.70 3.19 -21.72
C GLY A 434 -3.66 3.83 -20.71
N TRP A 435 -4.50 3.02 -20.07
CA TRP A 435 -5.43 3.44 -19.00
C TRP A 435 -4.78 3.42 -17.60
N LEU A 436 -3.54 2.94 -17.47
CA LEU A 436 -2.83 2.79 -16.20
C LEU A 436 -2.62 4.12 -15.43
N PRO A 437 -2.13 5.22 -16.06
CA PRO A 437 -1.99 6.49 -15.35
C PRO A 437 -3.33 7.01 -14.84
N LEU A 438 -4.40 6.82 -15.63
CA LEU A 438 -5.75 7.24 -15.29
C LEU A 438 -6.27 6.56 -14.02
N VAL A 439 -5.91 5.29 -13.77
CA VAL A 439 -6.26 4.61 -12.52
C VAL A 439 -5.60 5.27 -11.32
N CYS A 440 -4.31 5.62 -11.41
CA CYS A 440 -3.64 6.36 -10.34
C CYS A 440 -4.32 7.72 -10.09
N PHE A 441 -4.64 8.48 -11.14
CA PHE A 441 -5.31 9.76 -11.01
C PHE A 441 -6.71 9.65 -10.43
N TRP A 442 -7.47 8.63 -10.82
CA TRP A 442 -8.78 8.37 -10.24
C TRP A 442 -8.72 8.00 -8.77
N VAL A 443 -7.73 7.21 -8.35
CA VAL A 443 -7.54 6.92 -6.93
C VAL A 443 -7.26 8.21 -6.15
N VAL A 444 -6.36 9.06 -6.65
CA VAL A 444 -6.07 10.36 -6.02
C VAL A 444 -7.33 11.22 -5.96
N ALA A 445 -8.04 11.40 -7.07
CA ALA A 445 -9.26 12.21 -7.13
C ALA A 445 -10.36 11.66 -6.22
N ALA A 446 -10.57 10.34 -6.21
CA ALA A 446 -11.54 9.69 -5.34
C ALA A 446 -11.17 9.81 -3.86
N GLN A 447 -9.87 9.75 -3.54
CA GLN A 447 -9.38 9.98 -2.18
C GLN A 447 -9.66 11.43 -1.73
N LEU A 448 -9.33 12.42 -2.58
CA LEU A 448 -9.61 13.84 -2.31
C LEU A 448 -11.11 14.09 -2.15
N GLY A 449 -11.94 13.54 -3.03
CA GLY A 449 -13.40 13.64 -2.95
C GLY A 449 -13.97 13.00 -1.69
N ALA A 450 -13.42 11.87 -1.25
CA ALA A 450 -13.84 11.21 -0.03
C ALA A 450 -13.42 12.00 1.23
N TYR A 451 -12.25 12.65 1.24
CA TYR A 451 -11.90 13.61 2.30
C TYR A 451 -12.84 14.82 2.33
N ALA A 452 -13.15 15.40 1.17
CA ALA A 452 -14.10 16.49 1.07
C ALA A 452 -15.47 16.07 1.63
N MET A 453 -15.92 14.85 1.33
CA MET A 453 -17.16 14.30 1.90
C MET A 453 -17.07 14.15 3.43
N VAL A 454 -15.94 13.67 3.97
CA VAL A 454 -15.73 13.61 5.43
C VAL A 454 -15.83 14.99 6.05
N TYR A 455 -15.20 16.00 5.47
CA TYR A 455 -15.29 17.39 5.94
C TYR A 455 -16.70 17.98 5.83
N LEU A 456 -17.45 17.63 4.78
CA LEU A 456 -18.84 18.07 4.62
C LEU A 456 -19.79 17.43 5.65
N LEU A 457 -19.57 16.15 5.97
CA LEU A 457 -20.42 15.40 6.90
C LEU A 457 -20.01 15.59 8.36
N PHE A 458 -18.83 16.16 8.63
CA PHE A 458 -18.32 16.38 9.98
C PHE A 458 -19.27 17.30 10.78
N ARG A 459 -19.58 16.99 12.04
CA ARG A 459 -20.55 17.77 12.83
C ARG A 459 -19.92 18.68 13.90
N GLY A 460 -18.60 18.69 14.02
CA GLY A 460 -17.86 19.56 14.95
C GLY A 460 -17.25 20.79 14.26
N ASP A 461 -16.24 21.39 14.90
CA ASP A 461 -15.46 22.50 14.37
C ASP A 461 -14.72 22.10 13.09
N LEU A 462 -15.23 22.56 11.96
CA LEU A 462 -14.69 22.26 10.63
C LEU A 462 -13.34 22.97 10.40
N VAL A 463 -13.17 24.19 10.91
CA VAL A 463 -11.96 24.99 10.73
C VAL A 463 -10.80 24.30 11.43
N TYR A 464 -10.96 23.95 12.71
CA TYR A 464 -9.95 23.21 13.46
C TYR A 464 -9.61 21.87 12.79
N LEU A 465 -10.62 21.14 12.29
CA LEU A 465 -10.38 19.89 11.57
C LEU A 465 -9.52 20.14 10.31
N LEU A 466 -9.84 21.17 9.53
CA LEU A 466 -9.10 21.51 8.32
C LEU A 466 -7.66 21.93 8.62
N GLU A 467 -7.45 22.79 9.62
CA GLU A 467 -6.12 23.24 10.07
C GLU A 467 -5.22 22.06 10.47
N THR A 468 -5.80 21.03 11.09
CA THR A 468 -5.04 19.87 11.60
C THR A 468 -4.87 18.74 10.58
N THR A 469 -5.77 18.61 9.60
CA THR A 469 -5.79 17.44 8.70
C THR A 469 -5.63 17.75 7.21
N ALA A 470 -5.98 18.94 6.73
CA ALA A 470 -5.93 19.26 5.30
C ALA A 470 -4.51 19.18 4.73
N GLY A 471 -3.53 19.74 5.45
CA GLY A 471 -2.11 19.67 5.08
C GLY A 471 -1.56 18.24 5.03
N ARG A 472 -2.21 17.26 5.67
CA ARG A 472 -1.74 15.87 5.69
C ARG A 472 -2.28 15.04 4.53
N ILE A 473 -3.32 15.50 3.82
CA ILE A 473 -3.89 14.74 2.69
C ILE A 473 -2.83 14.42 1.62
N PRO A 474 -1.96 15.37 1.19
CA PRO A 474 -0.89 15.07 0.24
C PRO A 474 0.03 13.93 0.68
N PHE A 475 0.18 13.69 1.99
CA PHE A 475 1.09 12.69 2.56
C PHE A 475 0.65 11.26 2.17
N HIS A 476 -0.65 11.06 1.95
CA HIS A 476 -1.22 9.75 1.63
C HIS A 476 -1.21 9.45 0.14
N VAL A 477 -1.28 10.49 -0.69
CA VAL A 477 -1.50 10.36 -2.15
C VAL A 477 -0.26 10.63 -2.99
N TRP A 478 0.80 11.24 -2.44
CA TRP A 478 1.99 11.60 -3.21
C TRP A 478 2.69 10.43 -3.92
N PRO A 479 2.85 9.20 -3.36
CA PRO A 479 3.53 8.15 -4.11
C PRO A 479 2.65 7.63 -5.24
N ILE A 480 1.33 7.66 -5.07
CA ILE A 480 0.35 7.29 -6.10
C ILE A 480 0.37 8.32 -7.24
N ALA A 481 0.40 9.61 -6.90
CA ALA A 481 0.50 10.70 -7.87
C ALA A 481 1.83 10.64 -8.65
N LEU A 482 2.96 10.43 -7.97
CA LEU A 482 4.27 10.26 -8.60
C LEU A 482 4.30 9.05 -9.53
N CYS A 483 3.73 7.91 -9.10
CA CYS A 483 3.60 6.73 -9.96
C CYS A 483 2.76 7.05 -11.20
N GLY A 484 1.60 7.71 -11.04
CA GLY A 484 0.74 8.15 -12.13
C GLY A 484 1.48 9.06 -13.13
N LEU A 485 2.24 10.04 -12.64
CA LEU A 485 3.06 10.92 -13.48
C LEU A 485 4.07 10.14 -14.30
N MET A 486 4.84 9.25 -13.65
CA MET A 486 5.88 8.49 -14.32
C MET A 486 5.30 7.55 -15.37
N LEU A 487 4.13 6.97 -15.11
CA LEU A 487 3.40 6.19 -16.10
C LEU A 487 2.88 7.06 -17.26
N ALA A 488 2.48 8.29 -17.02
CA ALA A 488 2.06 9.23 -18.07
C ALA A 488 3.24 9.74 -18.92
N LEU A 489 4.42 9.88 -18.33
CA LEU A 489 5.66 10.21 -19.03
C LEU A 489 6.21 9.04 -19.85
N SER A 490 5.74 7.82 -19.55
CA SER A 490 6.05 6.65 -20.35
C SER A 490 5.33 6.79 -21.69
N GLY A 491 6.07 7.11 -22.75
CA GLY A 491 5.52 7.17 -24.10
C GLY A 491 4.84 5.83 -24.48
N PRO A 492 3.97 5.83 -25.52
CA PRO A 492 3.40 4.60 -26.03
C PRO A 492 4.57 3.67 -26.37
N ARG A 493 4.64 2.49 -25.75
CA ARG A 493 5.55 1.47 -26.26
C ARG A 493 5.08 1.14 -27.68
N ASP A 494 5.99 1.23 -28.65
CA ASP A 494 5.71 0.81 -30.02
C ASP A 494 5.02 -0.55 -29.97
N ALA A 495 3.90 -0.68 -30.68
CA ALA A 495 3.00 -1.82 -30.58
C ALA A 495 3.67 -3.18 -30.92
N GLY A 496 4.86 -3.16 -31.51
CA GLY A 496 5.71 -4.33 -31.77
C GLY A 496 6.36 -4.93 -30.51
N ASP A 497 6.48 -4.17 -29.42
CA ASP A 497 7.15 -4.60 -28.18
C ASP A 497 6.14 -4.95 -27.08
N LYS A 498 4.91 -5.33 -27.48
CA LYS A 498 3.83 -5.72 -26.57
C LYS A 498 4.28 -6.93 -25.75
N PRO A 499 4.43 -6.80 -24.41
CA PRO A 499 4.76 -7.92 -23.56
C PRO A 499 3.54 -8.85 -23.50
N GLY A 500 3.56 -9.92 -24.29
CA GLY A 500 2.57 -10.99 -24.19
C GLY A 500 1.25 -10.69 -24.88
N ALA A 501 1.27 -10.16 -26.11
CA ALA A 501 0.34 -10.73 -27.08
C ALA A 501 0.70 -12.21 -27.14
N LEU A 502 0.00 -13.03 -26.34
CA LEU A 502 -0.07 -14.47 -26.54
C LEU A 502 -0.26 -14.61 -28.04
N ALA A 503 0.76 -15.11 -28.73
CA ALA A 503 0.58 -15.55 -30.10
C ALA A 503 -0.70 -16.39 -30.03
N PRO A 504 -1.75 -16.07 -30.83
CA PRO A 504 -2.92 -16.94 -30.87
C PRO A 504 -2.37 -18.35 -31.00
N ASP A 505 -2.73 -19.23 -30.06
CA ASP A 505 -2.35 -20.63 -30.12
C ASP A 505 -2.81 -21.10 -31.50
N HIS A 506 -1.89 -21.13 -32.46
CA HIS A 506 -2.04 -21.81 -33.74
C HIS A 506 -1.94 -23.29 -33.44
N ASP A 507 -2.85 -23.77 -32.59
CA ASP A 507 -3.24 -25.17 -32.47
C ASP A 507 -4.34 -25.47 -33.49
N THR A 508 -4.32 -24.76 -34.63
CA THR A 508 -4.81 -25.29 -35.91
C THR A 508 -3.78 -26.31 -36.41
N ARG A 509 -3.50 -27.35 -35.62
CA ARG A 509 -3.31 -28.67 -36.22
C ARG A 509 -4.69 -29.06 -36.70
N SER A 510 -4.97 -28.69 -37.95
CA SER A 510 -5.92 -29.43 -38.75
C SER A 510 -5.45 -30.88 -38.70
N ASP A 511 -6.06 -31.68 -37.84
CA ASP A 511 -6.20 -33.10 -38.06
C ASP A 511 -6.99 -33.25 -39.37
N THR A 512 -6.28 -33.07 -40.49
CA THR A 512 -6.57 -33.81 -41.72
C THR A 512 -6.34 -35.27 -41.36
N ARG A 513 -7.33 -35.88 -40.70
CA ARG A 513 -7.58 -37.30 -40.80
C ARG A 513 -7.82 -37.54 -42.28
N SER A 514 -6.77 -38.00 -42.96
CA SER A 514 -6.89 -38.58 -44.28
C SER A 514 -7.87 -39.73 -44.18
N ASP A 515 -8.95 -39.64 -44.96
CA ASP A 515 -9.74 -40.76 -45.39
C ASP A 515 -8.80 -41.80 -46.04
N SER A 516 -8.48 -42.86 -45.31
CA SER A 516 -7.89 -44.06 -45.89
C SER A 516 -8.31 -45.29 -45.08
N ASN A 517 -9.56 -45.71 -45.29
CA ASN A 517 -9.99 -47.11 -45.22
C ASN A 517 -11.07 -47.25 -46.30
N ALA A 518 -10.71 -47.43 -47.57
CA ALA A 518 -10.31 -48.70 -48.16
C ALA A 518 -11.38 -49.78 -47.98
N GLN A 519 -12.09 -50.00 -49.08
CA GLN A 519 -12.92 -51.15 -49.41
C GLN A 519 -12.35 -52.47 -48.87
N ARG A 520 -13.14 -53.17 -48.05
CA ARG A 520 -13.21 -54.64 -47.99
C ARG A 520 -14.59 -55.05 -47.48
N THR A 521 -15.52 -55.24 -48.42
CA THR A 521 -16.31 -56.45 -48.70
C THR A 521 -17.35 -56.11 -49.73
#